data_AF-A0A2V8H3U4-F1
#
_entry.id   AF-A0A2V8H3U4-F1
#
_cell.length_a   1.000
_cell.length_b   1.000
_cell.length_c   1.000
_cell.angle_alpha   90.00
_cell.angle_beta   90.00
_cell.angle_gamma   90.00
#
_symmetry.space_group_name_H-M   'P 1'
#
loop_
_entity.id
_entity.type
_entity.pdbx_description
1 polymer ?
#
loop_
_entity_poly.entity_id
_entity_poly.type
_entity_poly.pdbx_seq_one_letter_code
_entity_poly.pdbx_strand_id
1 'polypeptide(L)'
;MELSVSLTVNGRRYDRQIEPRLLLVHFLRDTLNLTGTKIGCDTSQCGACTVMLDGVAVKSCTCLAAQADGSSVTTIEGLAPEGQLDRVQEAFWEKHGLQCGFCTPGMIFATKALLAANS
;
A
#
# COMPACT_ATOMS: atom_id res chain seq x y z
N MET A 1 -5.87 11.95 -22.60
CA MET A 1 -4.94 13.00 -22.13
C MET A 1 -4.23 12.44 -20.92
N GLU A 2 -2.90 12.41 -20.94
CA GLU A 2 -2.07 11.87 -19.86
C GLU A 2 -1.60 13.01 -18.94
N LEU A 3 -1.32 12.67 -17.68
CA LEU A 3 -0.78 13.57 -16.66
C LEU A 3 0.55 13.01 -16.14
N SER A 4 1.52 13.89 -15.89
CA SER A 4 2.77 13.53 -15.22
C SER A 4 2.60 13.52 -13.71
N VAL A 5 3.05 12.45 -13.06
CA VAL A 5 3.11 12.34 -11.59
C VAL A 5 4.49 11.85 -11.14
N SER A 6 4.89 12.22 -9.94
CA SER A 6 6.14 11.85 -9.27
C SER A 6 5.84 11.36 -7.85
N LEU A 7 5.93 10.06 -7.62
CA LEU A 7 5.68 9.44 -6.30
C LEU A 7 6.98 8.84 -5.74
N THR A 8 7.14 8.88 -4.42
CA THR A 8 8.16 8.06 -3.75
C THR A 8 7.52 6.79 -3.21
N VAL A 9 7.81 5.63 -3.79
CA VAL A 9 7.22 4.35 -3.38
C VAL A 9 8.31 3.46 -2.77
N ASN A 10 8.12 3.04 -1.51
CA ASN A 10 9.10 2.24 -0.75
C ASN A 10 10.52 2.85 -0.78
N GLY A 11 10.61 4.18 -0.62
CA GLY A 11 11.88 4.92 -0.63
C GLY A 11 12.49 5.17 -2.02
N ARG A 12 11.87 4.67 -3.11
CA ARG A 12 12.33 4.92 -4.49
C ARG A 12 11.39 5.90 -5.21
N ARG A 13 11.96 6.90 -5.88
CA ARG A 13 11.20 7.84 -6.71
C ARG A 13 10.79 7.22 -8.05
N TYR A 14 9.55 7.48 -8.46
CA TYR A 14 8.96 7.06 -9.73
C TYR A 14 8.25 8.24 -10.40
N ASP A 15 8.78 8.68 -11.54
CA ASP A 15 8.13 9.64 -12.42
C ASP A 15 7.40 8.89 -13.56
N ARG A 16 6.11 9.16 -13.78
CA ARG A 16 5.26 8.43 -14.74
C ARG A 16 4.26 9.35 -15.43
N GLN A 17 3.95 9.06 -16.70
CA GLN A 17 2.74 9.56 -17.38
C GLN A 17 1.61 8.56 -17.14
N ILE A 18 0.45 9.05 -16.70
CA ILE A 18 -0.70 8.21 -16.35
C ILE A 18 -2.01 8.77 -16.90
N GLU A 19 -3.02 7.92 -17.02
CA GLU A 19 -4.39 8.41 -17.16
C GLU A 19 -4.84 9.12 -15.86
N PRO A 20 -5.47 10.31 -15.92
CA PRO A 20 -5.87 11.06 -14.72
C PRO A 20 -6.78 10.29 -13.74
N ARG A 21 -7.54 9.32 -14.26
CA ARG A 21 -8.46 8.46 -13.49
C ARG A 21 -7.81 7.20 -12.91
N LEU A 22 -6.51 6.98 -13.14
CA LEU A 22 -5.82 5.79 -12.65
C LEU A 22 -5.83 5.78 -11.12
N LEU A 23 -6.44 4.75 -10.53
CA LEU A 23 -6.43 4.55 -9.09
C LEU A 23 -5.02 4.17 -8.62
N LEU A 24 -4.67 4.61 -7.41
CA LEU A 24 -3.38 4.33 -6.78
C LEU A 24 -3.13 2.82 -6.66
N VAL A 25 -4.15 2.02 -6.40
CA VAL A 25 -4.02 0.55 -6.35
C VAL A 25 -3.54 -0.04 -7.68
N HIS A 26 -4.03 0.48 -8.81
CA HIS A 26 -3.63 0.04 -10.15
C HIS A 26 -2.26 0.60 -10.54
N PHE A 27 -1.95 1.83 -10.14
CA PHE A 27 -0.61 2.38 -10.31
C PHE A 27 0.45 1.51 -9.63
N LEU A 28 0.23 1.14 -8.35
CA LEU A 28 1.16 0.29 -7.62
C LEU A 28 1.27 -1.11 -8.25
N ARG A 29 0.13 -1.76 -8.54
CA ARG A 29 0.10 -3.15 -9.00
C ARG A 29 0.51 -3.32 -10.46
N ASP A 30 -0.04 -2.49 -11.33
CA ASP A 30 0.00 -2.72 -12.77
C ASP A 30 1.07 -1.85 -13.43
N THR A 31 1.31 -0.64 -12.92
CA THR A 31 2.39 0.25 -13.42
C THR A 31 3.74 -0.03 -12.76
N LEU A 32 3.77 -0.29 -11.45
CA LEU A 32 5.02 -0.53 -10.71
C LEU A 32 5.31 -2.01 -10.42
N ASN A 33 4.37 -2.91 -10.74
CA ASN A 33 4.48 -4.35 -10.48
C ASN A 33 4.63 -4.72 -8.99
N LEU A 34 4.12 -3.87 -8.08
CA LEU A 34 4.08 -4.10 -6.63
C LEU A 34 2.74 -4.75 -6.28
N THR A 35 2.70 -6.07 -6.40
CA THR A 35 1.45 -6.85 -6.35
C THR A 35 1.01 -7.24 -4.94
N GLY A 36 1.77 -6.86 -3.91
CA GLY A 36 1.49 -7.11 -2.50
C GLY A 36 0.18 -6.47 -2.05
N THR A 37 -0.07 -5.23 -2.45
CA THR A 37 -1.38 -4.57 -2.28
C THR A 37 -2.45 -5.29 -3.11
N LYS A 38 -3.58 -5.67 -2.51
CA LYS A 38 -4.61 -6.50 -3.17
C LYS A 38 -5.87 -5.72 -3.52
N ILE A 39 -6.54 -6.14 -4.60
CA ILE A 39 -7.88 -5.68 -4.97
C ILE A 39 -8.85 -6.81 -4.60
N GLY A 40 -9.53 -6.68 -3.45
CA GLY A 40 -10.49 -7.70 -2.99
C GLY A 40 -11.95 -7.39 -3.38
N CYS A 41 -12.33 -6.12 -3.33
CA CYS A 41 -13.72 -5.69 -3.59
C CYS A 41 -13.84 -4.49 -4.53
N ASP A 42 -12.76 -3.75 -4.75
CA ASP A 42 -12.69 -2.48 -5.52
C ASP A 42 -13.66 -1.34 -5.09
N THR A 43 -14.46 -1.59 -4.06
CA THR A 43 -15.53 -0.73 -3.56
C THR A 43 -15.29 -0.25 -2.12
N SER A 44 -14.02 -0.20 -1.68
CA SER A 44 -13.59 0.23 -0.34
C SER A 44 -13.98 -0.69 0.83
N GLN A 45 -14.78 -1.74 0.63
CA GLN A 45 -15.31 -2.55 1.75
C GLN A 45 -14.26 -3.41 2.46
N CYS A 46 -13.38 -4.10 1.72
CA CYS A 46 -12.55 -5.18 2.30
C CYS A 46 -11.25 -4.72 2.99
N GLY A 47 -10.72 -3.53 2.69
CA GLY A 47 -9.44 -3.06 3.23
C GLY A 47 -8.17 -3.77 2.72
N ALA A 48 -8.26 -4.74 1.82
CA ALA A 48 -7.10 -5.48 1.29
C ALA A 48 -6.14 -4.60 0.46
N CYS A 49 -6.60 -3.43 0.01
CA CYS A 49 -5.83 -2.45 -0.75
C CYS A 49 -5.16 -1.39 0.14
N THR A 50 -5.10 -1.59 1.47
CA THR A 50 -4.54 -0.59 2.38
C THR A 50 -3.04 -0.43 2.18
N VAL A 51 -2.58 0.82 2.11
CA VAL A 51 -1.18 1.25 2.04
C VAL A 51 -0.97 2.43 2.99
N MET A 52 0.27 2.80 3.30
CA MET A 52 0.55 4.07 3.98
C MET A 52 0.83 5.14 2.94
N LEU A 53 0.05 6.23 2.95
CA LEU A 53 0.28 7.43 2.16
C LEU A 53 0.67 8.54 3.14
N ASP A 54 1.89 9.05 3.03
CA ASP A 54 2.45 10.08 3.93
C ASP A 54 2.29 9.74 5.41
N GLY A 55 2.48 8.47 5.77
CA GLY A 55 2.35 7.98 7.14
C GLY A 55 0.91 7.73 7.61
N VAL A 56 -0.09 7.91 6.74
CA VAL A 56 -1.51 7.64 7.04
C VAL A 56 -1.98 6.40 6.27
N ALA A 57 -2.68 5.47 6.96
CA ALA A 57 -3.29 4.33 6.29
C ALA A 57 -4.46 4.75 5.41
N VAL A 58 -4.41 4.42 4.12
CA VAL A 58 -5.44 4.75 3.13
C VAL A 58 -5.82 3.54 2.30
N LYS A 59 -7.09 3.49 1.86
CA LYS A 59 -7.57 2.49 0.90
C LYS A 59 -7.21 2.94 -0.52
N SER A 60 -6.19 2.34 -1.11
CA SER A 60 -5.66 2.79 -2.41
C SER A 60 -6.63 2.62 -3.59
N CYS A 61 -7.70 1.81 -3.45
CA CYS A 61 -8.75 1.69 -4.47
C CYS A 61 -9.73 2.87 -4.51
N THR A 62 -9.60 3.85 -3.60
CA THR A 62 -10.42 5.07 -3.60
C THR A 62 -9.59 6.35 -3.72
N CYS A 63 -8.30 6.22 -4.03
CA CYS A 63 -7.36 7.33 -4.23
C CYS A 63 -6.87 7.29 -5.67
N LEU A 64 -6.84 8.42 -6.36
CA LEU A 64 -6.21 8.53 -7.68
C LEU A 64 -4.69 8.64 -7.51
N ALA A 65 -3.92 8.04 -8.42
CA ALA A 65 -2.46 8.23 -8.45
C ALA A 65 -2.09 9.70 -8.66
N ALA A 66 -2.92 10.46 -9.40
CA ALA A 66 -2.80 11.91 -9.55
C ALA A 66 -2.98 12.68 -8.23
N GLN A 67 -3.77 12.18 -7.28
CA GLN A 67 -3.93 12.80 -5.95
C GLN A 67 -2.74 12.53 -5.03
N ALA A 68 -1.96 11.49 -5.32
CA ALA A 68 -0.76 11.13 -4.58
C ALA A 68 0.52 11.71 -5.19
N ASP A 69 0.41 12.61 -6.18
CA ASP A 69 1.56 13.28 -6.78
C ASP A 69 2.37 14.04 -5.71
N GLY A 70 3.68 13.84 -5.69
CA GLY A 70 4.60 14.38 -4.68
C GLY A 70 4.64 13.62 -3.35
N SER A 71 3.71 12.68 -3.11
CA SER A 71 3.62 11.94 -1.84
C SER A 71 4.58 10.74 -1.74
N SER A 72 4.72 10.25 -0.51
CA SER A 72 5.38 8.99 -0.17
C SER A 72 4.36 7.88 0.06
N VAL A 73 4.56 6.73 -0.58
CA VAL A 73 3.72 5.53 -0.42
C VAL A 73 4.56 4.38 0.09
N THR A 74 4.12 3.72 1.15
CA THR A 74 4.69 2.45 1.62
C THR A 74 3.71 1.32 1.37
N THR A 75 4.15 0.31 0.61
CA THR A 75 3.44 -0.95 0.38
C THR A 75 4.06 -2.07 1.21
N ILE A 76 3.45 -3.27 1.22
CA ILE A 76 3.91 -4.38 2.06
C ILE A 76 5.34 -4.81 1.71
N GLU A 77 5.73 -4.68 0.45
CA GLU A 77 7.08 -4.92 -0.05
C GLU A 77 8.13 -3.97 0.58
N GLY A 78 7.71 -2.79 1.04
CA GLY A 78 8.58 -1.80 1.67
C GLY A 78 8.78 -1.99 3.17
N LEU A 79 8.09 -2.92 3.83
CA LEU A 79 8.19 -3.13 5.28
C LEU A 79 9.39 -3.98 5.71
N ALA A 80 9.90 -4.82 4.81
CA ALA A 80 11.05 -5.70 5.06
C ALA A 80 12.14 -5.50 4.00
N PRO A 81 12.72 -4.28 3.87
CA PRO A 81 13.90 -4.10 3.03
C PRO A 81 14.99 -5.00 3.62
N GLU A 82 15.60 -5.86 2.81
CA GLU A 82 16.61 -6.86 3.24
C GLU A 82 16.04 -8.12 3.93
N GLY A 83 14.71 -8.30 3.95
CA GLY A 83 14.07 -9.54 4.38
C GLY A 83 13.89 -9.70 5.88
N GLN A 84 14.30 -8.71 6.67
CA GLN A 84 13.97 -8.67 8.10
C GLN A 84 12.51 -8.21 8.27
N LEU A 85 11.69 -9.07 8.87
CA LEU A 85 10.29 -8.75 9.15
C LEU A 85 10.20 -7.65 10.22
N ASP A 86 9.26 -6.73 10.05
CA ASP A 86 8.93 -5.80 11.13
C ASP A 86 8.12 -6.49 12.23
N ARG A 87 8.09 -5.91 13.44
CA ARG A 87 7.45 -6.51 14.63
C ARG A 87 5.99 -6.93 14.41
N VAL A 88 5.24 -6.21 13.57
CA VAL A 88 3.85 -6.58 13.22
C VAL A 88 3.84 -7.77 12.26
N GLN A 89 4.73 -7.81 11.28
CA GLN A 89 4.87 -8.96 10.39
C GLN A 89 5.28 -10.23 11.16
N GLU A 90 6.24 -10.13 12.07
CA GLU A 90 6.66 -11.22 12.96
C GLU A 90 5.50 -11.73 13.82
N ALA A 91 4.75 -10.82 14.46
CA ALA A 91 3.61 -11.21 15.28
C ALA A 91 2.51 -11.92 14.47
N PHE A 92 2.21 -11.45 13.25
CA PHE A 92 1.26 -12.13 12.36
C PHE A 92 1.75 -13.54 11.99
N TRP A 93 3.04 -13.70 11.72
CA TRP A 93 3.66 -15.00 11.41
C TRP A 93 3.59 -15.96 12.61
N GLU A 94 4.11 -15.55 13.77
CA GLU A 94 4.20 -16.39 14.98
C GLU A 94 2.84 -16.79 15.55
N LYS A 95 1.83 -15.93 15.37
CA LYS A 95 0.50 -16.13 15.97
C LYS A 95 -0.53 -16.65 14.98
N HIS A 96 -0.10 -17.12 13.81
CA HIS A 96 -1.00 -17.59 12.75
C HIS A 96 -2.08 -16.55 12.39
N GLY A 97 -1.70 -15.26 12.41
CA GLY A 97 -2.56 -14.13 12.02
C GLY A 97 -2.89 -14.10 10.53
N LEU A 98 -2.33 -15.02 9.75
CA LEU A 98 -2.67 -15.27 8.35
C LEU A 98 -3.03 -16.74 8.13
N GLN A 99 -3.97 -16.97 7.20
CA GLN A 99 -4.28 -18.30 6.67
C GLN A 99 -4.02 -18.31 5.16
N CYS A 100 -4.99 -17.90 4.34
CA CYS A 100 -4.80 -17.80 2.88
C CYS A 100 -3.85 -16.68 2.45
N GLY A 101 -3.53 -15.75 3.35
CA GLY A 101 -2.59 -14.65 3.12
C GLY A 101 -3.14 -13.46 2.32
N PHE A 102 -4.34 -13.56 1.74
CA PHE A 102 -4.85 -12.52 0.82
C PHE A 102 -5.08 -11.17 1.51
N CYS A 103 -5.70 -11.15 2.69
CA CYS A 103 -5.97 -9.92 3.44
C CYS A 103 -4.76 -9.41 4.23
N THR A 104 -3.73 -10.24 4.41
CA THR A 104 -2.62 -10.01 5.33
C THR A 104 -1.91 -8.67 5.09
N PRO A 105 -1.60 -8.26 3.85
CA PRO A 105 -0.99 -6.95 3.60
C PRO A 105 -1.80 -5.78 4.15
N GLY A 106 -3.11 -5.77 3.89
CA GLY A 106 -4.00 -4.71 4.36
C GLY A 106 -4.18 -4.72 5.87
N MET A 107 -4.28 -5.91 6.48
CA MET A 107 -4.38 -6.07 7.93
C MET A 107 -3.12 -5.59 8.66
N ILE A 108 -1.92 -5.90 8.14
CA ILE A 108 -0.65 -5.42 8.71
C ILE A 108 -0.64 -3.89 8.76
N PHE A 109 -1.01 -3.21 7.66
CA PHE A 109 -1.06 -1.74 7.65
C PHE A 109 -2.11 -1.17 8.59
N ALA A 110 -3.30 -1.77 8.67
CA ALA A 110 -4.32 -1.35 9.62
C ALA A 110 -3.84 -1.47 11.07
N THR A 111 -3.16 -2.57 11.42
CA THR A 111 -2.54 -2.76 12.74
C THR A 111 -1.44 -1.74 13.00
N LYS A 112 -0.54 -1.51 12.05
CA LYS A 112 0.53 -0.50 12.20
C LYS A 112 -0.04 0.91 12.41
N ALA A 113 -1.08 1.28 11.67
CA ALA A 113 -1.74 2.58 11.83
C ALA A 113 -2.40 2.72 13.21
N LEU A 114 -3.07 1.67 13.71
CA LEU A 114 -3.63 1.65 15.05
C LEU A 114 -2.54 1.85 16.12
N LEU A 115 -1.42 1.13 16.01
CA LEU A 115 -0.32 1.22 16.97
C LEU A 115 0.34 2.60 16.95
N ALA A 116 0.57 3.18 15.76
CA ALA A 116 1.16 4.51 15.62
C ALA A 116 0.26 5.64 16.18
N ALA A 117 -1.06 5.46 16.16
CA ALA A 117 -2.00 6.43 16.71
C ALA A 117 -2.14 6.37 18.24
N ASN A 118 -1.61 5.34 18.90
CA ASN A 118 -1.76 5.09 20.34
C ASN A 118 -0.43 4.85 21.06
N SER A 119 0.69 5.29 20.48
CA SER A 119 2.04 5.18 21.02
C SER A 119 2.46 6.39 21.83
#